data_AF-A0A7V6HJG0-F1
#
_entry.id   AF-A0A7V6HJG0-F1
#
_cell.length_a   1.000
_cell.length_b   1.000
_cell.length_c   1.000
_cell.angle_alpha   90.00
_cell.angle_beta   90.00
_cell.angle_gamma   90.00
#
_symmetry.space_group_name_H-M   'P 1'
#
loop_
_entity.id
_entity.type
_entity.pdbx_description
1 polymer ?
#
loop_
_entity_poly.entity_id
_entity_poly.type
_entity_poly.pdbx_seq_one_letter_code
_entity_poly.pdbx_strand_id
1 'polypeptide(L)'
;MFAGGISEATLKGVSNFYDRVVATLTPSNVPFANIYKNKLTLERWECERKDFDYYPSVFLVAAQLDFHIVDEHPPRLIAVYNHRLRSYNGTNNVQRVPAWTPQRAVEQAKEYISVLGVSLPTNMYVKSVLYGKNKEPAWVVVWEPRVNNIGYDSFINYEAQQIEVRISEKYGFIGFYGRYDYPAPKRMDVKISAEAAADKAVLAVPLIQRSPYYLQCRLPGFKVSGVLKAELLIAAPNWLLDPKRAIWLRRGVPEETRLCWVVSLASEYTGKTEPGELLVPPFFRVYIDAATGEIVGANFT
;
A
#
# COMPACT_ATOMS: atom_id res chain seq x y z
N MET A 1 1.45 -11.89 -32.00
CA MET A 1 0.67 -11.46 -30.82
C MET A 1 0.48 -12.66 -29.93
N PHE A 2 0.98 -12.61 -28.70
CA PHE A 2 0.69 -13.63 -27.69
C PHE A 2 -0.72 -13.38 -27.11
N ALA A 3 -1.29 -14.36 -26.43
CA ALA A 3 -2.56 -14.20 -25.71
C ALA A 3 -2.48 -12.94 -24.81
N GLY A 4 -3.45 -12.03 -24.92
CA GLY A 4 -3.50 -10.80 -24.13
C GLY A 4 -3.00 -9.50 -24.80
N GLY A 5 -2.62 -9.53 -26.08
CA GLY A 5 -2.35 -8.29 -26.85
C GLY A 5 -1.02 -7.58 -26.51
N ILE A 6 -0.07 -8.31 -25.91
CA ILE A 6 1.24 -7.79 -25.51
C ILE A 6 2.19 -7.79 -26.73
N SER A 7 2.93 -6.70 -26.91
CA SER A 7 3.93 -6.61 -27.99
C SER A 7 5.11 -7.56 -27.72
N GLU A 8 5.69 -8.12 -28.79
CA GLU A 8 6.88 -8.97 -28.70
C GLU A 8 8.09 -8.22 -28.12
N ALA A 9 8.22 -6.93 -28.44
CA ALA A 9 9.26 -6.07 -27.89
C ALA A 9 9.12 -5.91 -26.37
N THR A 10 7.90 -5.72 -25.87
CA THR A 10 7.60 -5.65 -24.43
C THR A 10 7.98 -6.96 -23.75
N LEU A 11 7.54 -8.11 -24.27
CA LEU A 11 7.87 -9.42 -23.72
C LEU A 11 9.37 -9.69 -23.70
N LYS A 12 10.08 -9.34 -24.77
CA LYS A 12 11.54 -9.46 -24.84
C LYS A 12 12.23 -8.55 -23.82
N GLY A 13 11.75 -7.32 -23.65
CA GLY A 13 12.25 -6.39 -22.63
C GLY A 13 12.08 -6.94 -21.21
N VAL A 14 10.90 -7.47 -20.90
CA VAL A 14 10.62 -8.07 -19.60
C VAL A 14 11.43 -9.35 -19.38
N SER A 15 11.58 -10.21 -20.38
CA SER A 15 12.43 -11.41 -20.32
C SER A 15 13.90 -11.06 -20.07
N ASN A 16 14.45 -10.08 -20.78
CA ASN A 16 15.82 -9.62 -20.54
C ASN A 16 16.01 -9.05 -19.12
N PHE A 17 15.02 -8.29 -18.63
CA PHE A 17 15.03 -7.77 -17.27
C PHE A 17 14.98 -8.89 -16.24
N TYR A 18 14.10 -9.87 -16.43
CA TYR A 18 13.93 -11.05 -15.59
C TYR A 18 15.24 -11.83 -15.46
N ASP A 19 15.84 -12.22 -16.60
CA ASP A 19 17.07 -13.00 -16.65
C ASP A 19 18.24 -12.27 -15.95
N ARG A 20 18.27 -10.93 -16.04
CA ARG A 20 19.29 -10.11 -15.38
C ARG A 20 19.19 -10.16 -13.85
N VAL A 21 17.98 -10.15 -13.28
CA VAL A 21 17.79 -9.97 -11.83
C VAL A 21 17.59 -11.27 -11.08
N VAL A 22 17.06 -12.32 -11.73
CA VAL A 22 16.67 -13.58 -11.06
C VAL A 22 17.84 -14.29 -10.43
N ALA A 23 18.99 -14.35 -11.09
CA ALA A 23 20.19 -14.96 -10.53
C ALA A 23 20.66 -14.28 -9.23
N THR A 24 20.40 -12.97 -9.08
CA THR A 24 20.77 -12.19 -7.90
C THR A 24 19.72 -12.26 -6.80
N LEU A 25 18.43 -12.32 -7.15
CA LEU A 25 17.33 -12.27 -6.19
C LEU A 25 16.92 -13.65 -5.64
N THR A 26 17.32 -14.74 -6.29
CA THR A 26 16.86 -16.07 -5.89
C THR A 26 17.83 -16.77 -4.92
N PRO A 27 17.30 -17.48 -3.91
CA PRO A 27 18.14 -18.21 -2.97
C PRO A 27 18.79 -19.45 -3.59
N SER A 28 20.05 -19.69 -3.24
CA SER A 28 20.76 -20.94 -3.56
C SER A 28 20.69 -21.99 -2.45
N ASN A 29 20.27 -21.61 -1.25
CA ASN A 29 20.34 -22.39 -0.01
C ASN A 29 18.96 -22.89 0.48
N VAL A 30 18.08 -23.25 -0.45
CA VAL A 30 16.74 -23.81 -0.17
C VAL A 30 16.54 -25.15 -0.90
N PRO A 31 15.67 -26.06 -0.40
CA PRO A 31 15.47 -27.39 -1.00
C PRO A 31 15.01 -27.37 -2.46
N PHE A 32 14.40 -26.26 -2.89
CA PHE A 32 13.87 -26.07 -4.24
C PHE A 32 14.75 -25.13 -5.10
N ALA A 33 16.00 -24.88 -4.72
CA ALA A 33 16.88 -23.94 -5.43
C ALA A 33 17.07 -24.27 -6.92
N ASN A 34 16.98 -25.55 -7.29
CA ASN A 34 17.07 -25.99 -8.69
C ASN A 34 15.97 -25.40 -9.58
N ILE A 35 14.81 -25.03 -9.03
CA ILE A 35 13.74 -24.39 -9.80
C ILE A 35 14.20 -23.03 -10.37
N TYR A 36 15.02 -22.29 -9.61
CA TYR A 36 15.56 -20.99 -10.02
C TYR A 36 16.66 -21.07 -11.08
N LYS A 37 17.27 -22.25 -11.26
CA LYS A 37 18.32 -22.47 -12.28
C LYS A 37 17.75 -22.76 -13.66
N ASN A 38 16.46 -23.13 -13.75
CA ASN A 38 15.82 -23.41 -15.02
C ASN A 38 15.57 -22.09 -15.75
N LYS A 39 16.23 -21.90 -16.91
CA LYS A 39 15.88 -20.81 -17.82
C LYS A 39 14.41 -20.95 -18.19
N LEU A 40 13.64 -19.89 -17.96
CA LEU A 40 12.27 -19.86 -18.46
C LEU A 40 12.28 -19.62 -19.96
N THR A 41 11.43 -20.34 -20.67
CA THR A 41 11.12 -20.06 -22.07
C THR A 41 9.85 -19.19 -22.12
N LEU A 42 9.71 -18.37 -23.16
CA LEU A 42 8.50 -17.55 -23.37
C LEU A 42 7.21 -18.40 -23.40
N GLU A 43 7.30 -19.66 -23.84
CA GLU A 43 6.18 -20.63 -23.84
C GLU A 43 5.75 -21.07 -22.43
N ARG A 44 6.62 -20.91 -21.42
CA ARG A 44 6.36 -21.23 -20.02
C ARG A 44 6.00 -19.99 -19.19
N TRP A 45 6.06 -18.81 -19.77
CA TRP A 45 5.60 -17.59 -19.12
C TRP A 45 4.09 -17.54 -19.22
N GLU A 46 3.42 -17.61 -18.08
CA GLU A 46 2.04 -17.17 -17.99
C GLU A 46 2.09 -15.64 -17.87
N CYS A 47 1.84 -14.97 -19.00
CA CYS A 47 1.69 -13.53 -19.03
C CYS A 47 0.23 -13.17 -19.20
N GLU A 48 -0.35 -12.53 -18.20
CA GLU A 48 -1.72 -12.04 -18.23
C GLU A 48 -1.71 -10.50 -18.17
N ARG A 49 -2.51 -9.86 -19.01
CA ARG A 49 -2.83 -8.44 -18.85
C ARG A 49 -4.06 -8.34 -17.96
N LYS A 50 -3.90 -7.66 -16.81
CA LYS A 50 -4.99 -7.45 -15.85
C LYS A 50 -5.13 -5.97 -15.51
N ASP A 51 -6.37 -5.52 -15.45
CA ASP A 51 -6.69 -4.21 -14.89
C ASP A 51 -6.82 -4.33 -13.37
N PHE A 52 -6.06 -3.51 -12.65
CA PHE A 52 -6.25 -3.28 -11.22
C PHE A 52 -6.93 -1.94 -11.03
N ASP A 53 -7.62 -1.77 -9.89
CA ASP A 53 -8.33 -0.51 -9.61
C ASP A 53 -7.43 0.71 -9.82
N TYR A 54 -6.16 0.68 -9.41
CA TYR A 54 -5.24 1.84 -9.52
C TYR A 54 -4.36 1.88 -10.74
N TYR A 55 -4.09 0.72 -11.34
CA TYR A 55 -3.23 0.60 -12.51
C TYR A 55 -4.02 -0.12 -13.60
N PRO A 56 -4.53 0.63 -14.59
CA PRO A 56 -5.02 -0.03 -15.80
C PRO A 56 -3.83 -0.74 -16.45
N SER A 57 -4.07 -1.93 -16.98
CA SER A 57 -3.14 -2.66 -17.83
C SER A 57 -1.79 -2.98 -17.16
N VAL A 58 -1.85 -3.82 -16.13
CA VAL A 58 -0.66 -4.44 -15.53
C VAL A 58 -0.40 -5.78 -16.21
N PHE A 59 0.84 -5.98 -16.65
CA PHE A 59 1.35 -7.28 -17.02
C PHE A 59 1.75 -8.05 -15.76
N LEU A 60 1.08 -9.18 -15.57
CA LEU A 60 1.44 -10.18 -14.59
C LEU A 60 2.28 -11.23 -15.30
N VAL A 61 3.50 -11.44 -14.82
CA VAL A 61 4.41 -12.45 -15.34
C VAL A 61 4.63 -13.45 -14.23
N ALA A 62 3.92 -14.57 -14.30
CA ALA A 62 4.04 -15.65 -13.33
C ALA A 62 5.20 -16.58 -13.73
N ALA A 63 6.17 -16.71 -12.84
CA ALA A 63 7.48 -17.29 -13.11
C ALA A 63 8.08 -17.87 -11.81
N GLN A 64 9.40 -18.06 -11.70
CA GLN A 64 9.98 -18.36 -10.38
C GLN A 64 9.90 -17.17 -9.40
N LEU A 65 9.75 -15.97 -9.95
CA LEU A 65 9.47 -14.72 -9.26
C LEU A 65 8.36 -14.04 -10.04
N ASP A 66 7.27 -13.65 -9.38
CA ASP A 66 6.12 -13.08 -10.06
C ASP A 66 6.32 -11.57 -10.20
N PHE A 67 6.31 -11.06 -11.44
CA PHE A 67 6.56 -9.65 -11.73
C PHE A 67 5.26 -8.97 -12.11
N HIS A 68 5.01 -7.79 -11.53
CA HIS A 68 3.88 -6.95 -11.85
C HIS A 68 4.42 -5.66 -12.45
N ILE A 69 4.10 -5.41 -13.72
CA ILE A 69 4.67 -4.31 -14.52
C ILE A 69 3.53 -3.52 -15.14
N VAL A 70 3.50 -2.21 -14.94
CA VAL A 70 2.54 -1.32 -15.60
C VAL A 70 2.95 -1.15 -17.07
N ASP A 71 1.99 -1.30 -17.98
CA ASP A 71 2.15 -1.07 -19.43
C ASP A 71 2.24 0.44 -19.75
N GLU A 72 3.32 1.07 -19.31
CA GLU A 72 3.66 2.45 -19.63
C GLU A 72 5.00 2.53 -20.38
N HIS A 73 5.39 3.72 -20.85
CA HIS A 73 6.61 3.93 -21.62
C HIS A 73 7.52 4.96 -20.94
N PRO A 74 8.62 4.54 -20.28
CA PRO A 74 9.12 3.15 -20.16
C PRO A 74 8.31 2.28 -19.17
N PRO A 75 8.29 0.94 -19.30
CA PRO A 75 7.53 0.08 -18.38
C PRO A 75 8.01 0.22 -16.94
N ARG A 76 7.06 0.21 -16.00
CA ARG A 76 7.36 0.40 -14.58
C ARG A 76 7.03 -0.82 -13.74
N LEU A 77 8.03 -1.30 -13.01
CA LEU A 77 7.88 -2.38 -12.05
C LEU A 77 7.18 -1.88 -10.78
N ILE A 78 6.05 -2.48 -10.42
CA ILE A 78 5.29 -2.14 -9.22
C ILE A 78 5.33 -3.23 -8.15
N ALA A 79 5.59 -4.49 -8.52
CA ALA A 79 5.81 -5.54 -7.55
C ALA A 79 6.65 -6.70 -8.09
N VAL A 80 7.37 -7.36 -7.18
CA VAL A 80 8.01 -8.65 -7.40
C VAL A 80 7.75 -9.54 -6.20
N TYR A 81 7.29 -10.77 -6.41
CA TYR A 81 7.01 -11.71 -5.32
C TYR A 81 7.71 -13.06 -5.50
N ASN A 82 8.40 -13.52 -4.46
CA ASN A 82 8.91 -14.87 -4.36
C ASN A 82 7.95 -15.73 -3.51
N HIS A 83 6.82 -16.13 -4.08
CA HIS A 83 5.78 -16.87 -3.34
C HIS A 83 6.29 -18.16 -2.72
N ARG A 84 7.16 -18.90 -3.44
CA ARG A 84 7.73 -20.16 -2.93
C ARG A 84 8.60 -19.93 -1.70
N LEU A 85 9.50 -18.93 -1.76
CA LEU A 85 10.32 -18.60 -0.61
C LEU A 85 9.48 -18.06 0.54
N ARG A 86 8.50 -17.21 0.27
CA ARG A 86 7.59 -16.66 1.29
C ARG A 86 6.90 -17.76 2.08
N SER A 87 6.31 -18.73 1.38
CA SER A 87 5.66 -19.89 2.00
C SER A 87 6.66 -20.74 2.78
N TYR A 88 7.84 -21.02 2.22
CA TYR A 88 8.87 -21.80 2.91
C TYR A 88 9.38 -21.10 4.18
N ASN A 89 9.62 -19.79 4.12
CA ASN A 89 10.08 -19.00 5.24
C ASN A 89 9.11 -19.09 6.44
N GLY A 90 7.80 -19.12 6.18
CA GLY A 90 6.76 -19.30 7.21
C GLY A 90 6.74 -20.67 7.88
N THR A 91 7.32 -21.71 7.27
CA THR A 91 7.36 -23.07 7.84
C THR A 91 8.56 -23.31 8.76
N ASN A 92 9.56 -22.42 8.73
CA ASN A 92 10.80 -22.65 9.47
C ASN A 92 10.74 -22.00 10.87
N ASN A 93 10.60 -22.83 11.91
CA ASN A 93 10.54 -22.37 13.30
C ASN A 93 11.87 -21.83 13.85
N VAL A 94 12.98 -21.95 13.10
CA VAL A 94 14.33 -21.72 13.64
C VAL A 94 14.75 -20.25 13.63
N GLN A 95 14.22 -19.40 12.75
CA GLN A 95 14.62 -17.98 12.68
C GLN A 95 13.49 -17.03 13.07
N ARG A 96 13.06 -17.11 14.33
CA ARG A 96 12.08 -16.17 14.90
C ARG A 96 12.71 -14.93 15.53
N VAL A 97 14.02 -14.97 15.77
CA VAL A 97 14.79 -13.86 16.32
C VAL A 97 15.70 -13.34 15.21
N PRO A 98 15.64 -12.04 14.86
CA PRO A 98 16.53 -11.47 13.85
C PRO A 98 17.96 -11.39 14.37
N ALA A 99 18.94 -11.67 13.51
CA ALA A 99 20.35 -11.48 13.78
C ALA A 99 20.88 -10.12 13.28
N TRP A 100 20.23 -9.52 12.28
CA TRP A 100 20.62 -8.23 11.74
C TRP A 100 20.13 -7.07 12.60
N THR A 101 20.79 -5.93 12.46
CA THR A 101 20.26 -4.65 12.93
C THR A 101 19.25 -4.09 11.92
N PRO A 102 18.33 -3.20 12.34
CA PRO A 102 17.46 -2.48 11.42
C PRO A 102 18.23 -1.75 10.31
N GLN A 103 19.40 -1.18 10.61
CA GLN A 103 20.26 -0.49 9.65
C GLN A 103 20.76 -1.45 8.56
N ARG A 104 21.21 -2.65 8.94
CA ARG A 104 21.64 -3.67 7.98
C ARG A 104 20.48 -4.13 7.07
N ALA A 105 19.27 -4.25 7.62
CA ALA A 105 18.09 -4.55 6.83
C ALA A 105 17.78 -3.44 5.80
N VAL A 106 17.93 -2.17 6.17
CA VAL A 106 17.76 -1.02 5.26
C VAL A 106 18.81 -1.03 4.14
N GLU A 107 20.08 -1.28 4.46
CA GLU A 107 21.16 -1.42 3.46
C GLU A 107 20.85 -2.52 2.45
N GLN A 108 20.52 -3.72 2.95
CA GLN A 108 20.20 -4.86 2.11
C GLN A 108 18.97 -4.60 1.23
N ALA A 109 17.96 -3.90 1.75
CA ALA A 109 16.78 -3.55 0.99
C ALA A 109 17.09 -2.53 -0.13
N LYS A 110 17.98 -1.56 0.11
CA LYS A 110 18.46 -0.63 -0.94
C LYS A 110 19.24 -1.36 -2.04
N GLU A 111 20.06 -2.35 -1.67
CA GLU A 111 20.76 -3.20 -2.66
C GLU A 111 19.76 -3.91 -3.57
N TYR A 112 18.71 -4.52 -3.02
CA TYR A 112 17.69 -5.18 -3.84
C TYR A 112 16.90 -4.21 -4.74
N ILE A 113 16.56 -3.02 -4.22
CA ILE A 113 15.93 -1.95 -5.03
C ILE A 113 16.83 -1.57 -6.21
N SER A 114 18.14 -1.44 -5.98
CA SER A 114 19.13 -1.16 -7.03
C SER A 114 19.20 -2.28 -8.09
N VAL A 115 19.21 -3.55 -7.67
CA VAL A 115 19.16 -4.72 -8.58
C VAL A 115 17.91 -4.69 -9.47
N LEU A 116 16.76 -4.31 -8.89
CA LEU A 116 15.50 -4.14 -9.61
C LEU A 116 15.49 -2.94 -10.57
N GLY A 117 16.53 -2.10 -10.56
CA GLY A 117 16.60 -0.90 -11.38
C GLY A 117 15.59 0.18 -10.98
N VAL A 118 15.05 0.11 -9.76
CA VAL A 118 14.10 1.10 -9.24
C VAL A 118 14.89 2.21 -8.55
N SER A 119 14.66 3.45 -8.96
CA SER A 119 15.25 4.61 -8.28
C SER A 119 14.38 5.03 -7.11
N LEU A 120 14.97 5.26 -5.94
CA LEU A 120 14.27 5.86 -4.81
C LEU A 120 14.20 7.38 -5.01
N PRO A 121 13.00 7.99 -5.13
CA PRO A 121 12.88 9.44 -5.18
C PRO A 121 13.56 10.13 -3.99
N THR A 122 14.07 11.34 -4.18
CA THR A 122 14.77 12.11 -3.14
C THR A 122 13.89 12.47 -1.94
N ASN A 123 12.57 12.48 -2.14
CA ASN A 123 11.59 12.74 -1.09
C ASN A 123 11.08 11.47 -0.39
N MET A 124 11.72 10.32 -0.59
CA MET A 124 11.41 9.08 0.12
C MET A 124 12.12 9.00 1.47
N TYR A 125 11.36 8.69 2.52
CA TYR A 125 11.86 8.54 3.88
C TYR A 125 11.53 7.15 4.41
N VAL A 126 12.44 6.57 5.20
CA VAL A 126 12.17 5.31 5.90
C VAL A 126 11.03 5.54 6.90
N LYS A 127 9.87 4.92 6.62
CA LYS A 127 8.68 4.96 7.47
C LYS A 127 8.78 3.95 8.62
N SER A 128 9.20 2.73 8.31
CA SER A 128 9.29 1.64 9.29
C SER A 128 10.28 0.57 8.88
N VAL A 129 10.94 -0.02 9.86
CA VAL A 129 11.80 -1.20 9.71
C VAL A 129 11.37 -2.21 10.77
N LEU A 130 10.66 -3.25 10.34
CA LEU A 130 10.03 -4.20 11.25
C LEU A 130 10.48 -5.62 10.93
N TYR A 131 10.77 -6.41 11.95
CA TYR A 131 10.92 -7.86 11.82
C TYR A 131 9.65 -8.55 12.30
N GLY A 132 9.21 -9.63 11.64
CA GLY A 132 8.08 -10.40 12.15
C GLY A 132 6.70 -9.84 11.80
N LYS A 133 6.59 -8.86 10.89
CA LYS A 133 5.31 -8.24 10.50
C LYS A 133 4.32 -9.33 10.04
N ASN A 134 3.13 -9.38 10.64
CA ASN A 134 2.12 -10.42 10.40
C ASN A 134 2.61 -11.86 10.65
N LYS A 135 3.49 -12.07 11.63
CA LYS A 135 4.09 -13.38 11.99
C LYS A 135 4.99 -13.99 10.90
N GLU A 136 5.36 -13.23 9.87
CA GLU A 136 6.31 -13.65 8.85
C GLU A 136 7.75 -13.39 9.36
N PRO A 137 8.63 -14.42 9.46
CA PRO A 137 10.00 -14.27 9.98
C PRO A 137 10.91 -13.59 8.94
N ALA A 138 10.63 -12.31 8.68
CA ALA A 138 11.29 -11.50 7.68
C ALA A 138 11.38 -10.04 8.15
N TRP A 139 12.39 -9.35 7.66
CA TRP A 139 12.44 -7.89 7.69
C TRP A 139 11.49 -7.32 6.65
N VAL A 140 10.79 -6.27 7.04
CA VAL A 140 9.96 -5.44 6.18
C VAL A 140 10.44 -3.99 6.33
N VAL A 141 11.04 -3.48 5.26
CA VAL A 141 11.52 -2.10 5.17
C VAL A 141 10.55 -1.32 4.31
N VAL A 142 10.00 -0.24 4.86
CA VAL A 142 9.00 0.60 4.19
C VAL A 142 9.54 2.01 4.08
N TRP A 143 9.51 2.58 2.87
CA TRP A 143 9.70 3.99 2.59
C TRP A 143 8.38 4.62 2.19
N GLU A 144 8.18 5.88 2.55
CA GLU A 144 7.05 6.68 2.09
C GLU A 144 7.54 8.02 1.52
N PRO A 145 6.86 8.56 0.49
CA PRO A 145 7.15 9.91 0.03
C PRO A 145 6.64 10.92 1.04
N ARG A 146 7.35 12.04 1.17
CA ARG A 146 6.93 13.18 2.00
C ARG A 146 7.01 14.47 1.20
N VAL A 147 6.18 15.44 1.59
CA VAL A 147 6.25 16.83 1.11
C VAL A 147 6.41 17.71 2.35
N ASN A 148 7.50 18.48 2.43
CA ASN A 148 7.84 19.28 3.62
C ASN A 148 7.78 18.46 4.92
N ASN A 149 8.37 17.26 4.92
CA ASN A 149 8.34 16.28 6.03
C ASN A 149 6.95 15.73 6.42
N ILE A 150 5.89 16.05 5.69
CA ILE A 150 4.53 15.53 5.91
C ILE A 150 4.30 14.33 4.98
N GLY A 151 3.83 13.21 5.56
CA GLY A 151 3.53 11.99 4.83
C GLY A 151 2.13 11.95 4.25
N TYR A 152 1.90 11.00 3.34
CA TYR A 152 0.56 10.70 2.81
C TYR A 152 -0.22 9.81 3.79
N ASP A 153 -1.53 10.00 3.85
CA ASP A 153 -2.41 9.14 4.62
C ASP A 153 -2.32 7.69 4.13
N SER A 154 -2.27 6.76 5.09
CA SER A 154 -2.18 5.32 4.84
C SER A 154 -3.27 4.54 5.55
N PHE A 155 -4.43 5.15 5.82
CA PHE A 155 -5.56 4.49 6.49
C PHE A 155 -5.99 3.23 5.73
N ILE A 156 -6.13 3.36 4.42
CA ILE A 156 -6.38 2.25 3.51
C ILE A 156 -5.02 1.71 3.08
N ASN A 157 -4.54 0.66 3.74
CA ASN A 157 -3.16 0.17 3.59
C ASN A 157 -2.78 -0.21 2.14
N TYR A 158 -3.72 -0.71 1.32
CA TYR A 158 -3.46 -1.03 -0.09
C TYR A 158 -3.37 0.23 -0.99
N GLU A 159 -3.80 1.40 -0.49
CA GLU A 159 -3.64 2.71 -1.14
C GLU A 159 -2.39 3.48 -0.69
N ALA A 160 -1.70 3.00 0.33
CA ALA A 160 -0.59 3.71 0.94
C ALA A 160 0.49 4.03 -0.12
N GLN A 161 0.94 5.29 -0.12
CA GLN A 161 2.08 5.71 -0.93
C GLN A 161 3.36 5.20 -0.26
N GLN A 162 3.91 4.10 -0.75
CA GLN A 162 5.10 3.49 -0.18
C GLN A 162 5.87 2.61 -1.15
N ILE A 163 7.14 2.39 -0.82
CA ILE A 163 7.95 1.28 -1.30
C ILE A 163 8.17 0.33 -0.12
N GLU A 164 7.86 -0.95 -0.29
CA GLU A 164 8.07 -2.00 0.71
C GLU A 164 9.00 -3.06 0.12
N VAL A 165 10.03 -3.46 0.89
CA VAL A 165 10.89 -4.59 0.58
C VAL A 165 10.84 -5.60 1.73
N ARG A 166 10.69 -6.88 1.39
CA ARG A 166 10.66 -8.00 2.32
C ARG A 166 11.88 -8.88 2.17
N ILE A 167 12.55 -9.19 3.27
CA ILE A 167 13.84 -9.91 3.27
C ILE A 167 13.85 -10.98 4.36
N SER A 168 14.17 -12.22 3.97
CA SER A 168 14.63 -13.25 4.89
C SER A 168 16.13 -13.05 5.09
N GLU A 169 16.60 -12.95 6.34
CA GLU A 169 18.05 -12.85 6.58
C GLU A 169 18.81 -14.10 6.10
N LYS A 170 18.17 -15.28 6.19
CA LYS A 170 18.79 -16.55 5.80
C LYS A 170 18.69 -16.82 4.30
N TYR A 171 17.58 -16.44 3.67
CA TYR A 171 17.29 -16.83 2.29
C TYR A 171 17.27 -15.64 1.31
N GLY A 172 17.39 -14.41 1.78
CA GLY A 172 17.43 -13.22 0.94
C GLY A 172 16.04 -12.70 0.52
N PHE A 173 15.93 -12.27 -0.73
CA PHE A 173 14.80 -11.49 -1.24
C PHE A 173 13.46 -12.27 -1.26
N ILE A 174 12.46 -11.76 -0.52
CA ILE A 174 11.10 -12.30 -0.51
C ILE A 174 10.19 -11.52 -1.47
N GLY A 175 10.31 -10.19 -1.49
CA GLY A 175 9.49 -9.40 -2.39
C GLY A 175 9.72 -7.90 -2.30
N PHE A 176 9.17 -7.23 -3.31
CA PHE A 176 9.16 -5.79 -3.49
C PHE A 176 7.74 -5.37 -3.85
N TYR A 177 7.31 -4.23 -3.33
CA TYR A 177 6.11 -3.52 -3.74
C TYR A 177 6.39 -2.03 -3.77
N GLY A 178 5.98 -1.33 -4.83
CA GLY A 178 6.21 0.09 -4.99
C GLY A 178 4.98 0.78 -5.57
N ARG A 179 4.46 1.77 -4.83
CA ARG A 179 3.36 2.63 -5.25
C ARG A 179 3.52 4.01 -4.64
N TYR A 180 3.72 5.05 -5.44
CA TYR A 180 3.99 6.39 -4.92
C TYR A 180 3.66 7.52 -5.92
N ASP A 181 2.56 7.35 -6.66
CA ASP A 181 2.20 8.19 -7.80
C ASP A 181 1.25 9.35 -7.46
N TYR A 182 0.86 9.51 -6.19
CA TYR A 182 -0.05 10.59 -5.80
C TYR A 182 0.64 11.94 -6.01
N PRO A 183 -0.07 12.93 -6.61
CA PRO A 183 0.51 14.24 -6.80
C PRO A 183 0.73 14.92 -5.45
N ALA A 184 1.74 15.78 -5.39
CA ALA A 184 1.92 16.69 -4.25
C ALA A 184 0.72 17.65 -4.16
N PRO A 185 0.31 18.07 -2.96
CA PRO A 185 -0.80 19.00 -2.80
C PRO A 185 -0.43 20.37 -3.36
N LYS A 186 -1.37 21.04 -4.04
CA LYS A 186 -1.15 22.37 -4.64
C LYS A 186 -0.90 23.48 -3.60
N ARG A 187 -1.31 23.26 -2.36
CA ARG A 187 -1.17 24.21 -1.24
C ARG A 187 -0.80 23.49 0.05
N MET A 188 -0.03 24.16 0.89
CA MET A 188 0.45 23.66 2.18
C MET A 188 0.06 24.58 3.36
N ASP A 189 -0.81 25.55 3.14
CA ASP A 189 -1.26 26.47 4.18
C ASP A 189 -2.09 25.73 5.24
N VAL A 190 -1.88 26.10 6.50
CA VAL A 190 -2.68 25.65 7.64
C VAL A 190 -3.35 26.88 8.25
N LYS A 191 -4.67 27.01 8.05
CA LYS A 191 -5.49 28.15 8.52
C LYS A 191 -6.49 27.77 9.60
N ILE A 192 -6.76 26.49 9.77
CA ILE A 192 -7.61 25.97 10.86
C ILE A 192 -6.75 25.19 11.85
N SER A 193 -7.10 25.24 13.13
CA SER A 193 -6.41 24.49 14.18
C SER A 193 -6.83 23.01 14.22
N ALA A 194 -6.04 22.19 14.90
CA ALA A 194 -6.34 20.78 15.11
C ALA A 194 -7.66 20.58 15.88
N GLU A 195 -7.92 21.45 16.87
CA GLU A 195 -9.12 21.42 17.71
C GLU A 195 -10.37 21.75 16.90
N ALA A 196 -10.32 22.82 16.09
CA ALA A 196 -11.42 23.18 15.20
C ALA A 196 -11.71 22.08 14.17
N ALA A 197 -10.67 21.40 13.67
CA ALA A 197 -10.83 20.23 12.83
C ALA A 197 -11.47 19.06 13.59
N ALA A 198 -11.04 18.79 14.83
CA ALA A 198 -11.59 17.73 15.66
C ALA A 198 -13.08 17.93 15.95
N ASP A 199 -13.48 19.13 16.36
CA ASP A 199 -14.89 19.47 16.61
C ASP A 199 -15.74 19.23 15.35
N LYS A 200 -15.24 19.66 14.19
CA LYS A 200 -15.91 19.45 12.91
C LYS A 200 -15.99 17.97 12.53
N ALA A 201 -14.96 17.19 12.82
CA ALA A 201 -14.94 15.75 12.55
C ALA A 201 -15.97 15.00 13.41
N VAL A 202 -16.11 15.34 14.69
CA VAL A 202 -17.12 14.75 15.59
C VAL A 202 -18.54 14.98 15.04
N LEU A 203 -18.82 16.20 14.59
CA LEU A 203 -20.13 16.56 14.00
C LEU A 203 -20.39 15.89 12.65
N ALA A 204 -19.35 15.43 11.94
CA ALA A 204 -19.48 14.77 10.65
C ALA A 204 -19.91 13.30 10.76
N VAL A 205 -19.65 12.63 11.88
CA VAL A 205 -19.90 11.18 12.05
C VAL A 205 -21.36 10.77 11.79
N PRO A 206 -22.39 11.49 12.27
CA PRO A 206 -23.77 11.19 11.91
C PRO A 206 -24.07 11.30 10.41
N LEU A 207 -23.36 12.17 9.68
CA LEU A 207 -23.50 12.31 8.22
C LEU A 207 -22.82 11.15 7.50
N ILE A 208 -21.65 10.70 7.97
CA ILE A 208 -20.96 9.51 7.47
C ILE A 208 -21.89 8.29 7.58
N GLN A 209 -22.53 8.10 8.73
CA GLN A 209 -23.44 6.98 8.97
C GLN A 209 -24.71 7.00 8.10
N ARG A 210 -25.05 8.16 7.51
CA ARG A 210 -26.15 8.30 6.55
C ARG A 210 -25.72 8.14 5.10
N SER A 211 -24.41 8.09 4.83
CA SER A 211 -23.91 7.87 3.47
C SER A 211 -24.30 6.47 2.99
N PRO A 212 -24.68 6.29 1.72
CA PRO A 212 -25.06 4.96 1.27
C PRO A 212 -23.88 3.97 1.28
N TYR A 213 -22.62 4.44 1.28
CA TYR A 213 -21.45 3.58 1.40
C TYR A 213 -21.36 2.95 2.79
N TYR A 214 -21.52 3.78 3.82
CA TYR A 214 -21.53 3.31 5.19
C TYR A 214 -22.63 2.26 5.39
N LEU A 215 -23.84 2.55 4.92
CA LEU A 215 -25.01 1.67 5.07
C LEU A 215 -24.86 0.33 4.31
N GLN A 216 -24.01 0.26 3.30
CA GLN A 216 -23.67 -1.02 2.63
C GLN A 216 -22.70 -1.87 3.45
N CYS A 217 -21.92 -1.27 4.34
CA CYS A 217 -20.83 -1.94 5.07
C CYS A 217 -21.12 -2.14 6.56
N ARG A 218 -21.97 -1.29 7.16
CA ARG A 218 -22.13 -1.15 8.61
C ARG A 218 -23.57 -0.76 8.95
N LEU A 219 -23.99 -1.14 10.16
CA LEU A 219 -25.23 -0.64 10.76
C LEU A 219 -24.99 0.76 11.36
N PRO A 220 -25.97 1.68 11.28
CA PRO A 220 -25.92 2.96 11.99
C PRO A 220 -26.16 2.77 13.49
N GLY A 221 -25.87 3.78 14.30
CA GLY A 221 -26.13 3.79 15.75
C GLY A 221 -24.90 3.94 16.64
N PHE A 222 -23.73 4.16 16.02
CA PHE A 222 -22.50 4.42 16.73
C PHE A 222 -22.39 5.91 17.09
N LYS A 223 -21.87 6.22 18.29
CA LYS A 223 -21.53 7.58 18.68
C LYS A 223 -20.03 7.70 18.90
N VAL A 224 -19.52 8.91 18.71
CA VAL A 224 -18.11 9.19 19.02
C VAL A 224 -17.90 9.07 20.52
N SER A 225 -16.98 8.21 20.93
CA SER A 225 -16.57 8.05 22.33
C SER A 225 -15.29 8.82 22.65
N GLY A 226 -14.51 9.20 21.63
CA GLY A 226 -13.34 10.05 21.82
C GLY A 226 -12.59 10.39 20.53
N VAL A 227 -11.79 11.46 20.58
CA VAL A 227 -10.81 11.81 19.55
C VAL A 227 -9.52 11.07 19.86
N LEU A 228 -9.07 10.21 18.96
CA LEU A 228 -7.84 9.45 19.13
C LEU A 228 -6.62 10.24 18.69
N LYS A 229 -6.72 10.94 17.56
CA LYS A 229 -5.62 11.69 16.96
C LYS A 229 -6.13 12.70 15.96
N ALA A 230 -5.50 13.87 15.90
CA ALA A 230 -5.63 14.84 14.81
C ALA A 230 -4.23 15.16 14.30
N GLU A 231 -3.93 14.80 13.05
CA GLU A 231 -2.60 14.95 12.48
C GLU A 231 -2.66 15.56 11.08
N LEU A 232 -1.65 16.38 10.75
CA LEU A 232 -1.48 16.87 9.38
C LEU A 232 -0.91 15.76 8.51
N LEU A 233 -1.68 15.35 7.51
CA LEU A 233 -1.27 14.38 6.49
C LEU A 233 -1.75 14.85 5.12
N ILE A 234 -1.11 14.33 4.07
CA ILE A 234 -1.56 14.54 2.70
C ILE A 234 -2.59 13.45 2.36
N ALA A 235 -3.82 13.84 2.08
CA ALA A 235 -4.90 12.91 1.74
C ALA A 235 -5.42 13.17 0.33
N ALA A 236 -5.78 12.10 -0.38
CA ALA A 236 -6.54 12.20 -1.61
C ALA A 236 -8.03 12.33 -1.26
N PRO A 237 -8.73 13.41 -1.67
CA PRO A 237 -10.16 13.57 -1.41
C PRO A 237 -10.96 12.37 -1.91
N ASN A 238 -11.94 11.95 -1.11
CA ASN A 238 -12.91 10.92 -1.50
C ASN A 238 -14.36 11.42 -1.45
N TRP A 239 -14.58 12.64 -0.96
CA TRP A 239 -15.85 13.34 -1.00
C TRP A 239 -17.03 12.52 -0.48
N LEU A 240 -16.82 11.65 0.51
CA LEU A 240 -17.84 10.71 1.01
C LEU A 240 -19.18 11.39 1.35
N LEU A 241 -19.13 12.64 1.82
CA LEU A 241 -20.30 13.42 2.22
C LEU A 241 -20.92 14.26 1.08
N ASP A 242 -20.35 14.21 -0.12
CA ASP A 242 -20.88 14.90 -1.32
C ASP A 242 -21.16 13.87 -2.43
N PRO A 243 -22.43 13.45 -2.60
CA PRO A 243 -22.80 12.43 -3.59
C PRO A 243 -22.42 12.77 -5.03
N LYS A 244 -22.25 14.06 -5.39
CA LYS A 244 -21.88 14.46 -6.76
C LYS A 244 -20.40 14.26 -7.05
N ARG A 245 -19.55 14.20 -6.01
CA ARG A 245 -18.10 14.07 -6.11
C ARG A 245 -17.56 12.78 -5.49
N ALA A 246 -18.41 12.01 -4.80
CA ALA A 246 -18.00 10.88 -3.99
C ALA A 246 -17.23 9.81 -4.79
N ILE A 247 -16.08 9.41 -4.25
CA ILE A 247 -15.22 8.34 -4.76
C ILE A 247 -15.18 7.25 -3.70
N TRP A 248 -15.88 6.15 -3.97
CA TRP A 248 -16.13 5.07 -3.01
C TRP A 248 -15.05 3.99 -3.13
N LEU A 249 -14.69 3.72 -4.39
CA LEU A 249 -13.56 2.90 -4.80
C LEU A 249 -12.77 3.74 -5.79
N ARG A 250 -11.51 4.01 -5.47
CA ARG A 250 -10.67 4.83 -6.33
C ARG A 250 -10.16 3.99 -7.50
N ARG A 251 -10.60 4.33 -8.71
CA ARG A 251 -10.08 3.78 -9.95
C ARG A 251 -9.05 4.73 -10.54
N GLY A 252 -7.78 4.41 -10.40
CA GLY A 252 -6.64 5.20 -10.89
C GLY A 252 -5.97 6.08 -9.84
N VAL A 253 -4.90 6.75 -10.27
CA VAL A 253 -4.19 7.76 -9.48
C VAL A 253 -5.10 8.98 -9.27
N PRO A 254 -5.22 9.53 -8.05
CA PRO A 254 -6.01 10.73 -7.80
C PRO A 254 -5.46 11.93 -8.56
N GLU A 255 -6.35 12.74 -9.12
CA GLU A 255 -5.99 13.98 -9.83
C GLU A 255 -5.47 15.07 -8.87
N GLU A 256 -5.88 15.02 -7.60
CA GLU A 256 -5.41 15.94 -6.57
C GLU A 256 -5.21 15.27 -5.21
N THR A 257 -4.31 15.86 -4.43
CA THR A 257 -4.21 15.63 -2.99
C THR A 257 -4.26 16.97 -2.26
N ARG A 258 -4.56 16.92 -0.96
CA ARG A 258 -4.66 18.09 -0.10
C ARG A 258 -3.94 17.84 1.22
N LEU A 259 -3.34 18.91 1.76
CA LEU A 259 -2.92 18.92 3.15
C LEU A 259 -4.18 18.97 4.03
N CYS A 260 -4.37 17.96 4.86
CA CYS A 260 -5.56 17.82 5.67
C CYS A 260 -5.19 17.62 7.14
N TRP A 261 -6.03 18.15 8.03
CA TRP A 261 -6.21 17.55 9.35
C TRP A 261 -6.95 16.23 9.17
N VAL A 262 -6.25 15.14 9.44
CA VAL A 262 -6.79 13.78 9.45
C VAL A 262 -7.12 13.42 10.88
N VAL A 263 -8.42 13.41 11.17
CA VAL A 263 -8.93 13.19 12.53
C VAL A 263 -9.42 11.75 12.65
N SER A 264 -8.79 10.97 13.52
CA SER A 264 -9.23 9.63 13.90
C SER A 264 -10.09 9.69 15.16
N LEU A 265 -11.25 9.04 15.13
CA LEU A 265 -12.25 9.02 16.18
C LEU A 265 -12.54 7.57 16.59
N ALA A 266 -12.63 7.32 17.89
CA ALA A 266 -13.20 6.10 18.44
C ALA A 266 -14.72 6.21 18.49
N SER A 267 -15.40 5.08 18.38
CA SER A 267 -16.85 5.01 18.54
C SER A 267 -17.27 3.91 19.49
N GLU A 268 -18.51 4.02 19.96
CA GLU A 268 -19.20 3.00 20.74
C GLU A 268 -20.62 2.83 20.22
N TYR A 269 -21.14 1.61 20.31
CA TYR A 269 -22.53 1.36 19.92
C TYR A 269 -23.47 1.80 21.04
N THR A 270 -24.50 2.56 20.68
CA THR A 270 -25.47 3.10 21.66
C THR A 270 -26.90 2.62 21.44
N GLY A 271 -27.11 1.73 20.47
CA GLY A 271 -28.41 1.10 20.24
C GLY A 271 -28.67 -0.08 21.17
N LYS A 272 -29.90 -0.57 21.17
CA LYS A 272 -30.22 -1.88 21.75
C LYS A 272 -29.74 -2.96 20.77
N THR A 273 -29.00 -3.94 21.26
CA THR A 273 -28.64 -5.16 20.51
C THR A 273 -29.46 -6.33 21.01
N GLU A 274 -29.75 -7.30 20.15
CA GLU A 274 -30.25 -8.58 20.63
C GLU A 274 -29.14 -9.32 21.41
N PRO A 275 -29.48 -10.16 22.40
CA PRO A 275 -28.49 -10.96 23.12
C PRO A 275 -27.70 -11.85 22.13
N GLY A 276 -26.40 -11.62 22.03
CA GLY A 276 -25.49 -12.38 21.13
C GLY A 276 -25.01 -11.62 19.89
N GLU A 277 -25.58 -10.45 19.58
CA GLU A 277 -25.05 -9.59 18.52
C GLU A 277 -23.81 -8.82 18.99
N LEU A 278 -22.64 -9.22 18.49
CA LEU A 278 -21.40 -8.51 18.74
C LEU A 278 -21.18 -7.45 17.64
N LEU A 279 -21.55 -6.21 17.92
CA LEU A 279 -21.26 -5.09 17.02
C LEU A 279 -19.86 -4.54 17.32
N VAL A 280 -18.94 -4.72 16.38
CA VAL A 280 -17.59 -4.16 16.47
C VAL A 280 -17.65 -2.67 16.15
N PRO A 281 -17.28 -1.77 17.09
CA PRO A 281 -17.33 -0.33 16.84
C PRO A 281 -16.33 0.08 15.75
N PRO A 282 -16.76 0.83 14.72
CA PRO A 282 -15.84 1.31 13.70
C PRO A 282 -15.00 2.46 14.25
N PHE A 283 -13.74 2.54 13.83
CA PHE A 283 -13.00 3.80 13.90
C PHE A 283 -13.43 4.68 12.73
N PHE A 284 -13.75 5.94 13.01
CA PHE A 284 -14.00 6.92 11.96
C PHE A 284 -12.73 7.73 11.69
N ARG A 285 -12.49 8.05 10.42
CA ARG A 285 -11.44 8.98 10.01
C ARG A 285 -12.07 10.06 9.14
N VAL A 286 -11.85 11.32 9.47
CA VAL A 286 -12.39 12.47 8.73
C VAL A 286 -11.23 13.30 8.17
N TYR A 287 -11.32 13.67 6.89
CA TYR A 287 -10.31 14.44 6.18
C TYR A 287 -10.80 15.88 6.02
N ILE A 288 -10.14 16.82 6.68
CA ILE A 288 -10.52 18.23 6.69
C ILE A 288 -9.38 19.05 6.09
N ASP A 289 -9.65 19.75 5.00
CA ASP A 289 -8.67 20.62 4.33
C ASP A 289 -8.09 21.64 5.31
N ALA A 290 -6.77 21.63 5.49
CA ALA A 290 -6.11 22.45 6.51
C ALA A 290 -6.17 23.96 6.19
N ALA A 291 -6.39 24.33 4.93
CA ALA A 291 -6.44 25.73 4.49
C ALA A 291 -7.86 26.30 4.51
N THR A 292 -8.90 25.50 4.24
CA THR A 292 -10.29 25.98 4.13
C THR A 292 -11.22 25.45 5.21
N GLY A 293 -10.84 24.37 5.89
CA GLY A 293 -11.71 23.63 6.78
C GLY A 293 -12.82 22.84 6.08
N GLU A 294 -12.81 22.72 4.75
CA GLU A 294 -13.75 21.87 4.00
C GLU A 294 -13.56 20.39 4.40
N ILE A 295 -14.65 19.64 4.63
CA ILE A 295 -14.56 18.18 4.77
C ILE A 295 -14.42 17.61 3.36
N VAL A 296 -13.23 17.11 3.03
CA VAL A 296 -12.90 16.59 1.69
C VAL A 296 -13.04 15.07 1.60
N GLY A 297 -13.37 14.42 2.71
CA GLY A 297 -13.65 12.99 2.74
C GLY A 297 -13.81 12.43 4.14
N ALA A 298 -14.12 11.14 4.19
CA ALA A 298 -14.05 10.34 5.39
C ALA A 298 -13.88 8.85 5.06
N ASN A 299 -13.41 8.06 6.04
CA ASN A 299 -13.27 6.62 5.97
C ASN A 299 -13.67 5.98 7.32
N PHE A 300 -13.88 4.66 7.32
CA PHE A 300 -14.21 3.90 8.53
C PHE A 300 -13.70 2.45 8.43
N THR A 301 -13.54 1.78 9.57
CA THR A 301 -13.15 0.34 9.63
C THR A 301 -14.31 -0.61 9.65
#